data_AF-A0A937Z3C1-F1
#
_entry.id   AF-A0A937Z3C1-F1
#
_cell.length_a   1.000
_cell.length_b   1.000
_cell.length_c   1.000
_cell.angle_alpha   90.00
_cell.angle_beta   90.00
_cell.angle_gamma   90.00
#
_symmetry.space_group_name_H-M   'P 1'
#
loop_
_entity.id
_entity.type
_entity.pdbx_description
1 polymer ?
#
loop_
_entity_poly.entity_id
_entity_poly.type
_entity_poly.pdbx_seq_one_letter_code
_entity_poly.pdbx_strand_id
1 'polypeptide(L)'
;MLPILLAVLVPAHAGDVFIEAEASPDHTFSEAAEFAGLVSGDRILRLWKGEDPPAEGYVARFPFAVEATGRHHVWLAASLPPVTSGFWWRLDALEWRHVSEDTLDQFPAMFGVSGAMGWIELTEAPLEAGEHALTLRVHERRAMLEQAYLLYVDAALITERDVVPSGLVTPADLPNLRPRPAPPVPVPRAGRTGPPMMLGTSVMGAAQNRLVKSLGFSLSQTDSDHLTVNETEPGVWDWAAADAGLAACRKAGLGWQYFPHYHWPPEWYRATDRFVPASGLRSGRE
;
A
#
# COMPACT_ATOMS: atom_id res chain seq x y z
N MET A 1 -20.77 39.34 7.13
CA MET A 1 -20.09 39.07 5.86
C MET A 1 -18.63 38.79 6.19
N LEU A 2 -18.25 37.51 6.29
CA LEU A 2 -16.85 37.10 6.43
C LEU A 2 -16.21 37.07 5.03
N PRO A 3 -14.95 37.49 4.86
CA PRO A 3 -14.25 37.30 3.60
C PRO A 3 -13.96 35.81 3.43
N ILE A 4 -14.42 35.23 2.33
CA ILE A 4 -13.99 33.90 1.88
C ILE A 4 -12.51 34.05 1.54
N LEU A 5 -11.64 33.47 2.37
CA LEU A 5 -10.21 33.38 2.08
C LEU A 5 -10.08 32.42 0.90
N LEU A 6 -9.78 32.96 -0.27
CA LEU A 6 -9.47 32.18 -1.46
C LEU A 6 -8.22 31.35 -1.12
N ALA A 7 -8.35 30.03 -1.06
CA ALA A 7 -7.20 29.13 -1.03
C ALA A 7 -6.28 29.49 -2.21
N VAL A 8 -4.97 29.47 -1.99
CA VAL A 8 -3.98 29.82 -3.02
C VAL A 8 -4.04 28.77 -4.12
N LEU A 9 -4.86 29.03 -5.14
CA LEU A 9 -4.89 28.30 -6.39
C LEU A 9 -3.66 28.71 -7.20
N VAL A 10 -2.60 27.91 -7.13
CA VAL A 10 -1.48 28.05 -8.08
C VAL A 10 -1.95 27.45 -9.41
N PRO A 11 -1.99 28.21 -10.52
CA PRO A 11 -2.42 27.66 -11.79
C PRO A 11 -1.43 26.59 -12.24
N ALA A 12 -1.86 25.34 -12.11
CA ALA A 12 -1.28 24.16 -12.71
C ALA A 12 -1.61 24.16 -14.21
N HIS A 13 -1.29 23.08 -14.93
CA HIS A 13 -1.81 22.89 -16.29
C HIS A 13 -3.31 23.18 -16.37
N ALA A 14 -3.78 23.72 -17.50
CA ALA A 14 -5.19 24.03 -17.70
C ALA A 14 -6.07 22.82 -17.31
N GLY A 15 -6.96 23.02 -16.32
CA GLY A 15 -7.86 22.00 -15.79
C GLY A 15 -7.38 21.24 -14.53
N ASP A 16 -6.12 21.36 -14.11
CA ASP A 16 -5.65 20.74 -12.88
C ASP A 16 -5.84 21.67 -11.66
N VAL A 17 -6.28 21.10 -10.54
CA VAL A 17 -6.37 21.80 -9.26
C VAL A 17 -5.49 21.11 -8.23
N PHE A 18 -4.56 21.86 -7.67
CA PHE A 18 -3.68 21.41 -6.58
C PHE A 18 -4.01 22.17 -5.31
N ILE A 19 -4.22 21.44 -4.22
CA ILE A 19 -4.61 22.00 -2.92
C ILE A 19 -3.59 21.54 -1.89
N GLU A 20 -2.80 22.48 -1.37
CA GLU A 20 -1.97 22.23 -0.19
C GLU A 20 -2.88 22.06 1.03
N ALA A 21 -2.71 20.96 1.77
CA ALA A 21 -3.69 20.57 2.78
C ALA A 21 -3.68 21.53 3.97
N GLU A 22 -2.53 22.09 4.32
CA GLU A 22 -2.37 23.08 5.37
C GLU A 22 -3.04 24.42 5.06
N ALA A 23 -3.43 24.65 3.80
CA ALA A 23 -4.22 25.80 3.40
C ALA A 23 -5.75 25.58 3.54
N SER A 24 -6.17 24.42 4.05
CA SER A 24 -7.59 24.13 4.33
C SER A 24 -8.17 25.17 5.30
N PRO A 25 -9.24 25.89 4.93
CA PRO A 25 -9.79 26.97 5.75
C PRO A 25 -10.68 26.49 6.90
N ASP A 26 -11.14 25.24 6.86
CA ASP A 26 -12.12 24.68 7.80
C ASP A 26 -11.72 23.26 8.22
N HIS A 27 -11.12 23.15 9.40
CA HIS A 27 -10.72 21.87 9.97
C HIS A 27 -10.69 21.89 11.50
N THR A 28 -10.78 20.69 12.08
CA THR A 28 -10.57 20.44 13.52
C THR A 28 -9.28 19.66 13.80
N PHE A 29 -8.40 19.55 12.80
CA PHE A 29 -7.07 18.93 12.89
C PHE A 29 -6.17 19.74 13.83
N SER A 30 -5.05 19.17 14.27
CA SER A 30 -4.22 19.75 15.33
C SER A 30 -3.53 21.03 14.87
N GLU A 31 -2.85 21.00 13.72
CA GLU A 31 -2.10 22.15 13.21
C GLU A 31 -1.62 21.96 11.76
N ALA A 32 -1.07 23.03 11.19
CA ALA A 32 -0.26 23.02 9.99
C ALA A 32 1.24 22.93 10.37
N ALA A 33 1.85 21.75 10.21
CA ALA A 33 3.20 21.44 10.70
C ALA A 33 4.25 21.45 9.59
N GLU A 34 5.48 21.87 9.88
CA GLU A 34 6.60 21.95 8.93
C GLU A 34 7.35 20.62 8.79
N PHE A 35 7.64 20.23 7.54
CA PHE A 35 8.41 19.04 7.16
C PHE A 35 9.24 19.31 5.89
N ALA A 36 10.17 20.26 5.99
CA ALA A 36 10.95 20.75 4.85
C ALA A 36 11.61 19.65 4.01
N GLY A 37 11.41 19.71 2.69
CA GLY A 37 11.97 18.80 1.70
C GLY A 37 11.38 17.39 1.69
N LEU A 38 10.34 17.12 2.48
CA LEU A 38 9.70 15.81 2.57
C LEU A 38 8.30 15.78 1.96
N VAL A 39 7.63 16.94 1.90
CA VAL A 39 6.20 17.11 1.56
C VAL A 39 6.03 18.35 0.67
N SER A 40 4.90 18.50 -0.04
CA SER A 40 4.68 19.69 -0.84
C SER A 40 4.55 20.93 0.03
N GLY A 41 5.00 22.08 -0.48
CA GLY A 41 4.98 23.34 0.28
C GLY A 41 5.76 23.34 1.60
N ASP A 42 6.56 22.30 1.88
CA ASP A 42 7.28 22.06 3.14
C ASP A 42 6.38 21.93 4.38
N ARG A 43 5.06 21.74 4.23
CA ARG A 43 4.10 21.69 5.34
C ARG A 43 3.03 20.62 5.10
N ILE A 44 2.40 20.18 6.19
CA ILE A 44 1.24 19.28 6.15
C ILE A 44 0.14 19.80 7.04
N LEU A 45 -1.09 19.37 6.77
CA LEU A 45 -2.16 19.38 7.76
C LEU A 45 -2.04 18.12 8.65
N ARG A 46 -1.78 18.32 9.94
CA ARG A 46 -1.53 17.26 10.91
C ARG A 46 -2.70 17.10 11.88
N LEU A 47 -3.23 15.88 11.95
CA LEU A 47 -3.99 15.40 13.09
C LEU A 47 -3.08 14.56 13.99
N TRP A 48 -3.01 14.92 15.26
CA TRP A 48 -2.42 14.13 16.33
C TRP A 48 -3.14 14.49 17.63
N LYS A 49 -4.06 13.65 18.09
CA LYS A 49 -4.84 13.87 19.32
C LYS A 49 -5.05 12.58 20.09
N GLY A 50 -5.01 12.67 21.41
CA GLY A 50 -5.28 11.53 22.30
C GLY A 50 -6.74 11.50 22.77
N GLU A 51 -7.41 12.65 22.73
CA GLU A 51 -8.80 12.85 23.15
C GLU A 51 -9.78 12.27 22.12
N ASP A 52 -10.97 11.90 22.59
CA ASP A 52 -12.04 11.49 21.68
C ASP A 52 -12.55 12.72 20.89
N PRO A 53 -12.87 12.56 19.59
CA PRO A 53 -13.44 13.63 18.80
C PRO A 53 -14.89 13.93 19.20
N PRO A 54 -15.44 15.08 18.78
CA PRO A 54 -16.88 15.30 18.74
C PRO A 54 -17.59 14.20 17.92
N ALA A 55 -18.94 14.15 18.00
CA ALA A 55 -19.74 13.15 17.30
C ALA A 55 -19.47 13.09 15.78
N GLU A 56 -19.11 14.21 15.16
CA GLU A 56 -18.78 14.31 13.73
C GLU A 56 -17.36 13.86 13.38
N GLY A 57 -16.54 13.46 14.35
CA GLY A 57 -15.12 13.14 14.16
C GLY A 57 -14.23 14.38 14.08
N TYR A 58 -12.93 14.16 13.82
CA TYR A 58 -12.04 15.23 13.38
C TYR A 58 -12.19 15.42 11.87
N VAL A 59 -12.54 16.62 11.43
CA VAL A 59 -12.90 16.92 10.04
C VAL A 59 -11.91 17.90 9.43
N ALA A 60 -11.63 17.76 8.13
CA ALA A 60 -10.96 18.76 7.31
C ALA A 60 -11.68 18.89 5.96
N ARG A 61 -11.93 20.12 5.52
CA ARG A 61 -12.63 20.42 4.26
C ARG A 61 -11.73 21.16 3.30
N PHE A 62 -11.64 20.65 2.07
CA PHE A 62 -10.83 21.17 0.99
C PHE A 62 -11.78 21.68 -0.11
N PRO A 63 -12.18 22.97 -0.05
CA PRO A 63 -12.97 23.57 -1.13
C PRO A 63 -12.11 23.74 -2.37
N PHE A 64 -12.69 23.51 -3.55
CA PHE A 64 -12.03 23.74 -4.83
C PHE A 64 -13.04 24.08 -5.92
N ALA A 65 -12.55 24.52 -7.07
CA ALA A 65 -13.39 24.75 -8.25
C ALA A 65 -12.75 24.13 -9.48
N VAL A 66 -13.57 23.55 -10.36
CA VAL A 66 -13.14 23.05 -11.67
C VAL A 66 -13.69 23.94 -12.77
N GLU A 67 -12.89 24.18 -13.81
CA GLU A 67 -13.24 25.12 -14.88
C GLU A 67 -14.22 24.53 -15.91
N ALA A 68 -14.22 23.21 -16.08
CA ALA A 68 -15.01 22.50 -17.08
C ALA A 68 -15.75 21.31 -16.47
N THR A 69 -16.96 21.05 -16.98
CA THR A 69 -17.70 19.82 -16.67
C THR A 69 -16.97 18.65 -17.33
N GLY A 70 -16.61 17.65 -16.54
CA GLY A 70 -15.77 16.56 -16.99
C GLY A 70 -15.57 15.46 -15.97
N ARG A 71 -14.92 14.37 -16.40
CA ARG A 71 -14.53 13.28 -15.52
C ARG A 71 -13.17 13.60 -14.92
N HIS A 72 -13.12 13.65 -13.60
CA HIS A 72 -11.93 14.03 -12.86
C HIS A 72 -11.47 12.89 -11.94
N HIS A 73 -10.16 12.68 -11.90
CA HIS A 73 -9.50 11.90 -10.87
C HIS A 73 -9.27 12.78 -9.64
N VAL A 74 -9.60 12.25 -8.46
CA VAL A 74 -9.39 12.91 -7.16
C VAL A 74 -8.35 12.11 -6.39
N TRP A 75 -7.15 12.68 -6.29
CA TRP A 75 -6.01 12.11 -5.61
C TRP A 75 -5.76 12.81 -4.27
N LEU A 76 -5.33 12.04 -3.27
CA LEU A 76 -4.93 12.55 -1.96
C LEU A 76 -3.54 12.03 -1.61
N ALA A 77 -2.64 12.93 -1.24
CA ALA A 77 -1.38 12.62 -0.59
C ALA A 77 -1.59 12.62 0.93
N ALA A 78 -1.58 11.43 1.53
CA ALA A 78 -1.80 11.29 2.96
C ALA A 78 -0.99 10.12 3.54
N SER A 79 -0.82 10.13 4.86
CA SER A 79 -0.30 8.97 5.58
C SER A 79 -1.31 7.82 5.57
N LEU A 80 -0.81 6.58 5.47
CA LEU A 80 -1.66 5.41 5.29
C LEU A 80 -1.79 4.53 6.56
N PRO A 81 -2.99 3.97 6.83
CA PRO A 81 -3.15 2.93 7.84
C PRO A 81 -2.37 1.65 7.46
N PRO A 82 -1.98 0.80 8.44
CA PRO A 82 -2.31 0.90 9.87
C PRO A 82 -1.35 1.78 10.68
N VAL A 83 -0.32 2.36 10.05
CA VAL A 83 0.67 3.22 10.73
C VAL A 83 0.01 4.49 11.27
N THR A 84 -1.06 4.94 10.62
CA THR A 84 -1.91 6.07 11.02
C THR A 84 -3.37 5.63 11.16
N SER A 85 -4.26 6.51 11.62
CA SER A 85 -5.69 6.23 11.68
C SER A 85 -6.20 5.96 10.26
N GLY A 86 -7.15 5.03 10.11
CA GLY A 86 -7.99 5.04 8.94
C GLY A 86 -8.95 6.24 8.99
N PHE A 87 -9.47 6.61 7.83
CA PHE A 87 -10.22 7.84 7.67
C PHE A 87 -11.30 7.70 6.61
N TRP A 88 -12.32 8.53 6.72
CA TRP A 88 -13.41 8.61 5.76
C TRP A 88 -13.22 9.83 4.89
N TRP A 89 -13.65 9.71 3.65
CA TRP A 89 -13.72 10.84 2.74
C TRP A 89 -15.07 10.89 2.03
N ARG A 90 -15.42 12.10 1.60
CA ARG A 90 -16.59 12.37 0.78
C ARG A 90 -16.28 13.51 -0.18
N LEU A 91 -16.70 13.35 -1.42
CA LEU A 91 -16.72 14.41 -2.42
C LEU A 91 -18.16 14.93 -2.54
N ASP A 92 -18.36 16.22 -2.26
CA ASP A 92 -19.67 16.88 -2.20
C ASP A 92 -20.72 16.11 -1.37
N ALA A 93 -21.79 15.66 -2.03
CA ALA A 93 -22.91 14.93 -1.44
C ALA A 93 -22.84 13.41 -1.70
N LEU A 94 -21.71 12.90 -2.19
CA LEU A 94 -21.52 11.45 -2.34
C LEU A 94 -21.56 10.73 -0.99
N GLU A 95 -21.67 9.40 -1.01
CA GLU A 95 -21.58 8.61 0.22
C GLU A 95 -20.17 8.67 0.80
N TRP A 96 -20.10 8.60 2.14
CA TRP A 96 -18.81 8.46 2.83
C TRP A 96 -18.17 7.13 2.46
N ARG A 97 -16.90 7.17 2.05
CA ARG A 97 -16.07 5.98 1.82
C ARG A 97 -14.94 5.93 2.82
N HIS A 98 -14.57 4.74 3.24
CA HIS A 98 -13.56 4.49 4.27
C HIS A 98 -12.25 4.07 3.63
N VAL A 99 -11.15 4.61 4.13
CA VAL A 99 -9.77 4.19 3.86
C VAL A 99 -9.24 3.54 5.13
N SER A 100 -9.14 2.22 5.10
CA SER A 100 -8.52 1.36 6.10
C SER A 100 -7.49 0.43 5.44
N GLU A 101 -6.76 -0.34 6.24
CA GLU A 101 -5.85 -1.38 5.73
C GLU A 101 -6.57 -2.37 4.79
N ASP A 102 -7.83 -2.71 5.07
CA ASP A 102 -8.60 -3.69 4.31
C ASP A 102 -9.12 -3.13 2.96
N THR A 103 -9.23 -1.81 2.84
CA THR A 103 -9.73 -1.14 1.62
C THR A 103 -8.60 -0.71 0.68
N LEU A 104 -7.34 -0.78 1.13
CA LEU A 104 -6.19 -0.46 0.30
C LEU A 104 -5.84 -1.67 -0.57
N ASP A 105 -6.33 -1.67 -1.81
CA ASP A 105 -6.04 -2.73 -2.79
C ASP A 105 -4.54 -2.82 -3.12
N GLN A 106 -3.83 -1.70 -3.07
CA GLN A 106 -2.40 -1.58 -3.32
C GLN A 106 -1.80 -0.50 -2.42
N PHE A 107 -0.59 -0.74 -1.92
CA PHE A 107 0.21 0.29 -1.27
C PHE A 107 0.95 1.10 -2.34
N PRO A 108 0.72 2.42 -2.43
CA PRO A 108 1.44 3.27 -3.37
C PRO A 108 2.93 3.35 -3.02
N ALA A 109 3.72 3.93 -3.94
CA ALA A 109 5.09 4.28 -3.63
C ALA A 109 5.10 5.31 -2.48
N MET A 110 5.69 4.92 -1.36
CA MET A 110 5.66 5.73 -0.15
C MET A 110 6.70 6.86 -0.20
N PHE A 111 6.36 7.99 0.40
CA PHE A 111 7.19 9.18 0.55
C PHE A 111 6.88 9.89 1.86
N GLY A 112 7.47 11.09 2.03
CA GLY A 112 7.11 12.00 3.11
C GLY A 112 7.53 11.55 4.50
N VAL A 113 6.80 12.04 5.49
CA VAL A 113 7.14 11.90 6.90
C VAL A 113 7.22 10.41 7.28
N SER A 114 8.40 10.00 7.74
CA SER A 114 8.71 8.62 8.14
C SER A 114 8.45 7.56 7.03
N GLY A 115 8.39 7.98 5.76
CA GLY A 115 8.07 7.07 4.64
C GLY A 115 6.66 6.47 4.74
N ALA A 116 5.73 7.17 5.40
CA ALA A 116 4.39 6.68 5.67
C ALA A 116 3.32 7.35 4.80
N MET A 117 3.68 8.29 3.91
CA MET A 117 2.75 8.99 3.03
C MET A 117 2.71 8.39 1.64
N GLY A 118 1.58 8.47 0.97
CA GLY A 118 1.42 7.99 -0.40
C GLY A 118 0.29 8.72 -1.11
N TRP A 119 0.36 8.74 -2.43
CA TRP A 119 -0.74 9.21 -3.26
C TRP A 119 -1.76 8.09 -3.43
N ILE A 120 -3.00 8.33 -3.02
CA ILE A 120 -4.12 7.42 -3.22
C ILE A 120 -5.17 8.07 -4.10
N GLU A 121 -5.71 7.30 -5.05
CA GLU A 121 -6.87 7.72 -5.82
C GLU A 121 -8.12 7.44 -5.00
N LEU A 122 -8.79 8.50 -4.55
CA LEU A 122 -10.03 8.36 -3.79
C LEU A 122 -11.16 7.93 -4.73
N THR A 123 -11.29 8.61 -5.86
CA THR A 123 -12.28 8.29 -6.87
C THR A 123 -11.94 8.92 -8.22
N GLU A 124 -12.55 8.38 -9.26
CA GLU A 124 -12.82 9.07 -10.50
C GLU A 124 -14.31 9.43 -10.52
N ALA A 125 -14.67 10.68 -10.76
CA ALA A 125 -16.07 11.14 -10.71
C ALA A 125 -16.36 12.20 -11.78
N PRO A 126 -17.60 12.23 -12.33
CA PRO A 126 -18.05 13.38 -13.11
C PRO A 126 -18.26 14.58 -12.17
N LEU A 127 -17.64 15.71 -12.51
CA LEU A 127 -17.82 17.00 -11.84
C LEU A 127 -18.39 18.00 -12.84
N GLU A 128 -19.28 18.87 -12.37
CA GLU A 128 -19.77 20.01 -13.13
C GLU A 128 -18.78 21.17 -13.01
N ALA A 129 -18.73 22.08 -13.98
CA ALA A 129 -17.98 23.33 -13.80
C ALA A 129 -18.54 24.11 -12.59
N GLY A 130 -17.67 24.48 -11.64
CA GLY A 130 -18.08 25.20 -10.43
C GLY A 130 -17.38 24.73 -9.16
N GLU A 131 -17.99 25.07 -8.02
CA GLU A 131 -17.45 24.82 -6.68
C GLU A 131 -17.77 23.42 -6.17
N HIS A 132 -16.78 22.79 -5.54
CA HIS A 132 -16.83 21.46 -4.97
C HIS A 132 -16.11 21.43 -3.61
N ALA A 133 -16.27 20.34 -2.88
CA ALA A 133 -15.52 20.10 -1.66
C ALA A 133 -15.16 18.62 -1.47
N LEU A 134 -13.87 18.36 -1.25
CA LEU A 134 -13.41 17.11 -0.65
C LEU A 134 -13.44 17.28 0.88
N THR A 135 -14.08 16.37 1.58
CA THR A 135 -14.15 16.36 3.05
C THR A 135 -13.51 15.09 3.57
N LEU A 136 -12.61 15.22 4.53
CA LEU A 136 -12.02 14.11 5.27
C LEU A 136 -12.58 14.09 6.70
N ARG A 137 -12.73 12.89 7.26
CA ARG A 137 -13.17 12.67 8.64
C ARG A 137 -12.35 11.55 9.26
N VAL A 138 -11.88 11.75 10.48
CA VAL A 138 -11.21 10.72 11.28
C VAL A 138 -12.02 10.50 12.56
N HIS A 139 -12.52 9.29 12.76
CA HIS A 139 -13.26 8.92 13.95
C HIS A 139 -12.78 7.60 14.58
N GLU A 140 -11.70 7.02 14.06
CA GLU A 140 -11.05 5.84 14.64
C GLU A 140 -9.59 6.11 15.01
N ARG A 141 -9.17 5.45 16.08
CA ARG A 141 -7.79 5.48 16.57
C ARG A 141 -6.94 4.55 15.70
N ARG A 142 -5.66 4.87 15.53
CA ARG A 142 -4.75 3.96 14.84
C ARG A 142 -4.46 2.70 15.68
N ALA A 143 -4.10 1.61 15.03
CA ALA A 143 -3.84 0.31 15.66
C ALA A 143 -2.42 0.21 16.29
N MET A 144 -2.00 1.24 17.02
CA MET A 144 -0.70 1.31 17.71
C MET A 144 -0.88 1.48 19.23
N LEU A 145 0.18 1.29 20.02
CA LEU A 145 0.10 1.23 21.49
C LEU A 145 -0.49 2.49 22.12
N GLU A 146 -0.15 3.67 21.62
CA GLU A 146 -0.68 4.94 22.13
C GLU A 146 -2.10 5.26 21.63
N GLN A 147 -2.63 4.49 20.68
CA GLN A 147 -3.99 4.58 20.16
C GLN A 147 -4.44 6.03 19.87
N ALA A 148 -3.56 6.85 19.31
CA ALA A 148 -3.91 8.24 18.97
C ALA A 148 -4.81 8.30 17.72
N TYR A 149 -5.56 9.38 17.60
CA TYR A 149 -6.09 9.84 16.31
C TYR A 149 -4.95 10.53 15.57
N LEU A 150 -4.48 9.93 14.49
CA LEU A 150 -3.32 10.43 13.76
C LEU A 150 -3.54 10.35 12.25
N LEU A 151 -3.36 11.45 11.55
CA LEU A 151 -3.35 11.50 10.09
C LEU A 151 -2.49 12.68 9.63
N TYR A 152 -1.62 12.45 8.65
CA TYR A 152 -0.89 13.48 7.93
C TYR A 152 -1.51 13.63 6.55
N VAL A 153 -1.85 14.85 6.16
CA VAL A 153 -2.35 15.17 4.82
C VAL A 153 -1.43 16.23 4.23
N ASP A 154 -0.86 15.94 3.07
CA ASP A 154 0.07 16.81 2.35
C ASP A 154 -0.69 17.66 1.34
N ALA A 155 -1.31 17.01 0.36
CA ALA A 155 -2.03 17.71 -0.70
C ALA A 155 -3.18 16.89 -1.29
N ALA A 156 -4.03 17.55 -2.07
CA ALA A 156 -4.97 16.93 -2.99
C ALA A 156 -4.73 17.41 -4.43
N LEU A 157 -4.91 16.51 -5.39
CA LEU A 157 -4.87 16.81 -6.83
C LEU A 157 -6.18 16.39 -7.47
N ILE A 158 -6.82 17.32 -8.17
CA ILE A 158 -8.00 17.07 -9.00
C ILE A 158 -7.59 17.33 -10.45
N THR A 159 -7.77 16.34 -11.32
CA THR A 159 -7.30 16.42 -12.72
C THR A 159 -8.17 15.60 -13.66
N GLU A 160 -8.40 16.09 -14.88
CA GLU A 160 -9.02 15.31 -15.96
C GLU A 160 -8.04 14.33 -16.64
N ARG A 161 -6.75 14.45 -16.35
CA ARG A 161 -5.71 13.64 -16.99
C ARG A 161 -5.60 12.28 -16.32
N ASP A 162 -5.46 11.23 -17.12
CA ASP A 162 -5.18 9.89 -16.63
C ASP A 162 -3.69 9.77 -16.25
N VAL A 163 -3.33 10.34 -15.10
CA VAL A 163 -1.98 10.39 -14.54
C VAL A 163 -1.94 9.75 -13.17
N VAL A 164 -0.75 9.30 -12.75
CA VAL A 164 -0.53 8.77 -11.39
C VAL A 164 0.56 9.59 -10.70
N PRO A 165 0.20 10.46 -9.75
CA PRO A 165 1.15 11.15 -8.89
C PRO A 165 1.99 10.13 -8.08
N SER A 166 3.27 10.42 -7.88
CA SER A 166 4.16 9.53 -7.15
C SER A 166 5.30 10.32 -6.52
N GLY A 167 5.60 10.03 -5.26
CA GLY A 167 6.61 10.74 -4.49
C GLY A 167 6.19 12.17 -4.15
N LEU A 168 7.20 13.02 -3.92
CA LEU A 168 7.01 14.45 -3.70
C LEU A 168 6.58 15.11 -5.01
N VAL A 169 5.35 15.62 -5.04
CA VAL A 169 4.77 16.34 -6.19
C VAL A 169 4.40 17.73 -5.75
N THR A 170 4.88 18.73 -6.47
CA THR A 170 4.54 20.15 -6.27
C THR A 170 3.73 20.69 -7.45
N PRO A 171 3.11 21.89 -7.33
CA PRO A 171 2.43 22.51 -8.47
C PRO A 171 3.29 22.63 -9.73
N ALA A 172 4.61 22.78 -9.59
CA ALA A 172 5.54 22.88 -10.72
C ALA A 172 5.72 21.55 -11.49
N ASP A 173 5.42 20.41 -10.86
CA ASP A 173 5.58 19.08 -11.44
C ASP A 173 4.37 18.63 -12.26
N LEU A 174 3.20 19.26 -12.04
CA LEU A 174 1.93 18.92 -12.67
C LEU A 174 2.02 18.80 -14.21
N PRO A 175 2.65 19.73 -14.94
CA PRO A 175 2.96 19.54 -16.37
C PRO A 175 3.51 18.20 -16.78
N ASN A 176 4.35 17.61 -15.93
CA ASN A 176 5.24 16.50 -16.26
C ASN A 176 4.85 15.21 -15.53
N LEU A 177 3.68 15.15 -14.90
CA LEU A 177 3.18 13.93 -14.28
C LEU A 177 3.10 12.80 -15.31
N ARG A 178 3.48 11.59 -14.86
CA ARG A 178 3.51 10.42 -15.71
C ARG A 178 2.08 9.95 -15.98
N PRO A 179 1.74 9.62 -17.24
CA PRO A 179 0.49 8.95 -17.55
C PRO A 179 0.35 7.65 -16.76
N ARG A 180 -0.89 7.28 -16.43
CA ARG A 180 -1.18 5.99 -15.83
C ARG A 180 -0.68 4.89 -16.78
N PRO A 181 0.08 3.91 -16.28
CA PRO A 181 0.43 2.74 -17.08
C PRO A 181 -0.84 2.08 -17.59
N ALA A 182 -0.87 1.73 -18.89
CA ALA A 182 -1.98 0.95 -19.42
C ALA A 182 -2.18 -0.30 -18.55
N PRO A 183 -3.44 -0.69 -18.26
CA PRO A 183 -3.69 -1.90 -17.52
C PRO A 183 -2.96 -3.06 -18.23
N PRO A 184 -2.35 -3.99 -17.48
CA PRO A 184 -1.65 -5.10 -18.10
C PRO A 184 -2.62 -5.79 -19.05
N VAL A 185 -2.20 -5.92 -20.32
CA VAL A 185 -2.98 -6.63 -21.33
C VAL A 185 -3.32 -8.00 -20.73
N PRO A 186 -4.61 -8.38 -20.64
CA PRO A 186 -4.98 -9.69 -20.15
C PRO A 186 -4.28 -10.72 -21.03
N VAL A 187 -3.19 -11.29 -20.54
CA VAL A 187 -2.53 -12.41 -21.20
C VAL A 187 -3.59 -13.50 -21.19
N PRO A 188 -4.02 -14.01 -22.36
CA PRO A 188 -5.00 -15.08 -22.41
C PRO A 188 -4.50 -16.21 -21.51
N ARG A 189 -5.12 -16.36 -20.34
CA ARG A 189 -4.89 -17.55 -19.52
C ARG A 189 -5.26 -18.70 -20.41
N ALA A 190 -4.43 -19.75 -20.43
CA ALA A 190 -4.76 -20.95 -21.19
C ALA A 190 -6.21 -21.35 -20.85
N GLY A 191 -7.14 -21.14 -21.79
CA GLY A 191 -8.58 -21.28 -21.59
C GLY A 191 -9.03 -22.72 -21.37
N ARG A 192 -8.06 -23.63 -21.36
CA ARG A 192 -8.16 -25.02 -20.95
C ARG A 192 -6.96 -25.25 -20.06
N THR A 193 -7.15 -25.94 -18.94
CA THR A 193 -6.06 -26.49 -18.13
C THR A 193 -5.12 -27.22 -19.10
N GLY A 194 -3.99 -26.60 -19.40
CA GLY A 194 -2.92 -27.28 -20.10
C GLY A 194 -2.38 -28.42 -19.21
N PRO A 195 -1.39 -29.17 -19.69
CA PRO A 195 -0.60 -30.03 -18.82
C PRO A 195 -0.20 -29.26 -17.54
N PRO A 196 -0.19 -29.91 -16.37
CA PRO A 196 0.09 -29.24 -15.11
C PRO A 196 1.37 -28.43 -15.20
N MET A 197 1.27 -27.12 -14.98
CA MET A 197 2.44 -26.24 -14.93
C MET A 197 2.95 -26.19 -13.50
N MET A 198 4.22 -26.54 -13.35
CA MET A 198 4.94 -26.55 -12.08
C MET A 198 5.82 -25.32 -11.96
N LEU A 199 5.80 -24.67 -10.81
CA LEU A 199 6.78 -23.65 -10.42
C LEU A 199 7.59 -24.16 -9.23
N GLY A 200 8.91 -24.27 -9.40
CA GLY A 200 9.84 -24.50 -8.30
C GLY A 200 10.17 -23.18 -7.58
N THR A 201 9.88 -23.08 -6.29
CA THR A 201 10.10 -21.86 -5.49
C THR A 201 10.05 -22.15 -3.98
N SER A 202 10.56 -21.21 -3.16
CA SER A 202 10.41 -21.22 -1.70
C SER A 202 8.93 -21.13 -1.29
N VAL A 203 8.62 -21.34 -0.01
CA VAL A 203 7.24 -21.18 0.47
C VAL A 203 6.74 -19.77 0.20
N MET A 204 5.59 -19.69 -0.47
CA MET A 204 4.92 -18.46 -0.79
C MET A 204 3.83 -18.14 0.24
N GLY A 205 3.67 -16.85 0.54
CA GLY A 205 2.50 -16.36 1.28
C GLY A 205 1.21 -16.45 0.46
N ALA A 206 0.08 -16.16 1.10
CA ALA A 206 -1.24 -16.28 0.47
C ALA A 206 -1.41 -15.41 -0.78
N ALA A 207 -0.89 -14.17 -0.76
CA ALA A 207 -0.97 -13.25 -1.89
C ALA A 207 -0.16 -13.76 -3.10
N GLN A 208 1.09 -14.21 -2.88
CA GLN A 208 1.92 -14.75 -3.94
C GLN A 208 1.33 -16.04 -4.53
N ASN A 209 0.79 -16.94 -3.69
CA ASN A 209 0.13 -18.16 -4.16
C ASN A 209 -1.07 -17.85 -5.08
N ARG A 210 -1.89 -16.86 -4.73
CA ARG A 210 -3.02 -16.44 -5.58
C ARG A 210 -2.54 -15.84 -6.89
N LEU A 211 -1.48 -15.02 -6.86
CA LEU A 211 -0.87 -14.47 -8.07
C LEU A 211 -0.38 -15.58 -9.00
N VAL A 212 0.41 -16.53 -8.48
CA VAL A 212 0.94 -17.66 -9.25
C VAL A 212 -0.18 -18.53 -9.84
N LYS A 213 -1.22 -18.81 -9.05
CA LYS A 213 -2.43 -19.49 -9.55
C LYS A 213 -3.09 -18.71 -10.69
N SER A 214 -3.18 -17.39 -10.56
CA SER A 214 -3.76 -16.51 -11.57
C SER A 214 -2.97 -16.49 -12.88
N LEU A 215 -1.66 -16.78 -12.83
CA LEU A 215 -0.79 -16.92 -13.99
C LEU A 215 -0.90 -18.30 -14.68
N GLY A 216 -1.73 -19.21 -14.14
CA GLY A 216 -2.02 -20.51 -14.75
C GLY A 216 -1.24 -21.68 -14.16
N PHE A 217 -0.37 -21.47 -13.18
CA PHE A 217 0.29 -22.56 -12.48
C PHE A 217 -0.70 -23.39 -11.67
N SER A 218 -0.49 -24.70 -11.63
CA SER A 218 -1.37 -25.64 -10.94
C SER A 218 -0.67 -26.39 -9.81
N LEU A 219 0.66 -26.39 -9.81
CA LEU A 219 1.51 -27.10 -8.85
C LEU A 219 2.66 -26.20 -8.42
N SER A 220 2.85 -26.03 -7.12
CA SER A 220 4.06 -25.44 -6.55
C SER A 220 4.97 -26.56 -6.04
N GLN A 221 6.24 -26.51 -6.38
CA GLN A 221 7.26 -27.38 -5.80
C GLN A 221 8.15 -26.55 -4.88
N THR A 222 8.34 -27.02 -3.64
CA THR A 222 9.28 -26.41 -2.68
C THR A 222 10.27 -27.46 -2.23
N ASP A 223 11.55 -27.10 -2.18
CA ASP A 223 12.58 -27.97 -1.64
C ASP A 223 12.69 -27.85 -0.11
N SER A 224 13.30 -28.86 0.51
CA SER A 224 13.53 -28.88 1.96
C SER A 224 14.39 -27.72 2.45
N ASP A 225 15.33 -27.24 1.64
CA ASP A 225 16.28 -26.16 1.99
C ASP A 225 15.57 -24.82 2.18
N HIS A 226 14.47 -24.59 1.47
CA HIS A 226 13.62 -23.41 1.63
C HIS A 226 12.62 -23.48 2.80
N LEU A 227 12.47 -24.64 3.44
CA LEU A 227 11.48 -24.87 4.48
C LEU A 227 12.10 -25.01 5.87
N THR A 228 13.42 -25.07 5.97
CA THR A 228 14.14 -25.36 7.24
C THR A 228 13.62 -26.62 7.94
N VAL A 229 13.04 -27.58 7.19
CA VAL A 229 12.59 -28.86 7.75
C VAL A 229 13.82 -29.56 8.30
N ASN A 230 13.90 -29.61 9.63
CA ASN A 230 15.02 -30.19 10.33
C ASN A 230 14.55 -31.44 11.06
N GLU A 231 15.40 -32.46 11.02
CA GLU A 231 15.39 -33.50 12.03
C GLU A 231 15.94 -32.89 13.33
N THR A 232 15.07 -32.62 14.31
CA THR A 232 15.43 -31.92 15.56
C THR A 232 16.19 -32.82 16.52
N GLU A 233 15.93 -34.12 16.47
CA GLU A 233 16.63 -35.19 17.18
C GLU A 233 16.67 -36.45 16.30
N PRO A 234 17.54 -37.45 16.56
CA PRO A 234 17.58 -38.68 15.77
C PRO A 234 16.21 -39.35 15.62
N GLY A 235 15.71 -39.40 14.39
CA GLY A 235 14.39 -39.95 14.02
C GLY A 235 13.21 -39.00 14.24
N VAL A 236 13.42 -37.77 14.70
CA VAL A 236 12.36 -36.80 15.05
C VAL A 236 12.41 -35.63 14.07
N TRP A 237 11.35 -35.50 13.27
CA TRP A 237 11.26 -34.49 12.21
C TRP A 237 10.22 -33.42 12.54
N ASP A 238 10.58 -32.15 12.40
CA ASP A 238 9.64 -31.03 12.48
C ASP A 238 9.07 -30.67 11.10
N TRP A 239 7.80 -31.01 10.88
CA TRP A 239 7.08 -30.75 9.63
C TRP A 239 6.25 -29.46 9.67
N ALA A 240 6.28 -28.67 10.74
CA ALA A 240 5.37 -27.54 10.91
C ALA A 240 5.44 -26.52 9.73
N ALA A 241 6.65 -26.23 9.25
CA ALA A 241 6.84 -25.33 8.10
C ALA A 241 6.29 -25.93 6.79
N ALA A 242 6.49 -27.24 6.58
CA ALA A 242 5.97 -27.96 5.43
C ALA A 242 4.44 -28.01 5.44
N ASP A 243 3.84 -28.29 6.60
CA ASP A 243 2.39 -28.31 6.78
C ASP A 243 1.78 -26.93 6.54
N ALA A 244 2.43 -25.86 7.03
CA ALA A 244 2.01 -24.49 6.75
C ALA A 244 2.06 -24.16 5.25
N GLY A 245 3.13 -24.56 4.56
CA GLY A 245 3.27 -24.39 3.10
C GLY A 245 2.19 -25.13 2.31
N LEU A 246 1.91 -26.39 2.68
CA LEU A 246 0.84 -27.19 2.09
C LEU A 246 -0.53 -26.53 2.30
N ALA A 247 -0.81 -26.08 3.51
CA ALA A 247 -2.07 -25.41 3.83
C ALA A 247 -2.24 -24.12 3.02
N ALA A 248 -1.18 -23.31 2.87
CA ALA A 248 -1.19 -22.10 2.06
C ALA A 248 -1.48 -22.38 0.58
N CYS A 249 -0.83 -23.39 -0.01
CA CYS A 249 -1.06 -23.79 -1.41
C CYS A 249 -2.50 -24.28 -1.61
N ARG A 250 -3.01 -25.12 -0.71
CA ARG A 250 -4.40 -25.62 -0.76
C ARG A 250 -5.41 -24.49 -0.69
N LYS A 251 -5.21 -23.53 0.22
CA LYS A 251 -6.09 -22.34 0.35
C LYS A 251 -6.14 -21.51 -0.94
N ALA A 252 -5.08 -21.52 -1.75
CA ALA A 252 -5.02 -20.85 -3.04
C ALA A 252 -5.46 -21.71 -4.23
N GLY A 253 -5.87 -22.97 -4.01
CA GLY A 253 -6.25 -23.89 -5.08
C GLY A 253 -5.07 -24.39 -5.93
N LEU A 254 -3.88 -24.47 -5.34
CA LEU A 254 -2.68 -25.07 -5.92
C LEU A 254 -2.45 -26.47 -5.35
N GLY A 255 -1.96 -27.38 -6.20
CA GLY A 255 -1.26 -28.57 -5.72
C GLY A 255 0.10 -28.19 -5.14
N TRP A 256 0.64 -29.05 -4.28
CA TRP A 256 1.97 -28.85 -3.70
C TRP A 256 2.80 -30.13 -3.78
N GLN A 257 4.07 -29.98 -4.14
CA GLN A 257 5.07 -31.04 -4.17
C GLN A 257 6.23 -30.64 -3.26
N TYR A 258 6.46 -31.43 -2.22
CA TYR A 258 7.65 -31.34 -1.41
C TYR A 258 8.78 -32.12 -2.09
N PHE A 259 9.88 -31.44 -2.41
CA PHE A 259 11.06 -32.06 -2.98
C PHE A 259 12.15 -32.18 -1.90
N PRO A 260 12.43 -33.39 -1.38
CA PRO A 260 13.54 -33.55 -0.44
C PRO A 260 14.85 -33.33 -1.19
N HIS A 261 15.50 -32.19 -0.95
CA HIS A 261 16.86 -31.94 -1.40
C HIS A 261 17.83 -32.48 -0.35
N TYR A 262 19.10 -32.75 -0.72
CA TYR A 262 20.09 -33.28 0.20
C TYR A 262 20.34 -32.28 1.33
N HIS A 263 19.62 -32.50 2.42
CA HIS A 263 19.54 -31.69 3.62
C HIS A 263 20.94 -31.37 4.15
N TRP A 264 21.17 -30.10 4.46
CA TRP A 264 22.28 -29.70 5.32
C TRP A 264 22.14 -30.45 6.64
N PRO A 265 23.12 -31.26 7.09
CA PRO A 265 22.92 -32.11 8.26
C PRO A 265 22.40 -31.29 9.45
N PRO A 266 21.44 -31.81 10.24
CA PRO A 266 20.89 -31.09 11.37
C PRO A 266 21.98 -30.81 12.39
N GLU A 267 21.79 -29.79 13.23
CA GLU A 267 22.80 -29.33 14.18
C GLU A 267 23.28 -30.44 15.11
N TRP A 268 22.37 -31.30 15.59
CA TRP A 268 22.71 -32.46 16.41
C TRP A 268 23.64 -33.44 15.68
N TYR A 269 23.46 -33.64 14.36
CA TYR A 269 24.29 -34.54 13.58
C TYR A 269 25.67 -33.94 13.34
N ARG A 270 25.74 -32.62 13.10
CA ARG A 270 27.01 -31.89 12.96
C ARG A 270 27.89 -31.96 14.21
N ALA A 271 27.27 -32.12 15.38
CA ALA A 271 27.99 -32.30 16.65
C ALA A 271 28.54 -33.73 16.86
N THR A 272 28.22 -34.69 15.98
CA THR A 272 28.71 -36.07 16.09
C THR A 272 30.10 -36.22 15.47
N ASP A 273 30.83 -37.25 15.89
CA ASP A 273 32.10 -37.69 15.29
C ASP A 273 31.93 -38.30 13.88
N ARG A 274 30.69 -38.49 13.43
CA ARG A 274 30.34 -39.03 12.11
C ARG A 274 30.17 -37.94 11.05
N PHE A 275 30.00 -36.69 11.45
CA PHE A 275 29.87 -35.60 10.50
C PHE A 275 31.25 -35.22 9.95
N VAL A 276 31.37 -35.26 8.63
CA VAL A 276 32.55 -34.79 7.91
C VAL A 276 32.16 -33.53 7.15
N PRO A 277 32.68 -32.33 7.51
CA PRO A 277 32.34 -31.11 6.79
C PRO A 277 32.86 -31.18 5.35
N ALA A 278 32.09 -30.60 4.43
CA ALA A 278 32.50 -30.51 3.03
C ALA A 278 33.59 -29.44 2.89
N SER A 279 34.86 -29.84 2.80
CA SER A 279 35.96 -28.90 2.55
C SER A 279 36.12 -28.63 1.06
N GLY A 280 36.17 -27.35 0.67
CA GLY A 280 36.47 -26.97 -0.71
C GLY A 280 37.89 -27.38 -1.11
N LEU A 281 38.03 -28.33 -2.05
CA LEU A 281 39.33 -28.90 -2.47
C LEU A 281 40.40 -27.87 -2.90
N ARG A 282 39.99 -26.66 -3.32
CA ARG A 282 40.89 -25.58 -3.74
C ARG A 282 41.10 -24.50 -2.69
N SER A 283 40.10 -24.24 -1.85
CA SER A 283 40.11 -23.14 -0.89
C SER A 283 40.56 -23.58 0.50
N GLY A 284 40.49 -24.88 0.80
CA GLY A 284 40.67 -25.42 2.14
C GLY A 284 39.65 -24.86 3.15
N ARG A 285 38.61 -24.17 2.67
CA ARG A 285 37.55 -23.62 3.51
C ARG A 285 36.53 -24.72 3.77
N GLU A 286 36.24 -24.92 5.05
CA GLU A 286 35.06 -25.62 5.56
C GLU A 286 33.81 -24.76 5.41
#